data_AF-A0A1C6C6Y5-F1
#
_entry.id   AF-A0A1C6C6Y5-F1
#
_cell.length_a   1.000
_cell.length_b   1.000
_cell.length_c   1.000
_cell.angle_alpha   90.00
_cell.angle_beta   90.00
_cell.angle_gamma   90.00
#
_symmetry.space_group_name_H-M   'P 1'
#
loop_
_entity.id
_entity.type
_entity.pdbx_description
1 polymer ?
#
loop_
_entity_poly.entity_id
_entity_poly.type
_entity_poly.pdbx_seq_one_letter_code
_entity_poly.pdbx_strand_id
1 'polypeptide(L)'
;MNAGGIHYEPFGIYPGKKETLDDLEDGDTIAVPNDTTNEARALLLLQDNGVITLKDGAGLEATVKDIEENPKNIKIEELEAAQVSRVKDEVAFVV
;
A
#
# COMPACT_ATOMS: atom_id res chain seq x y z
N MET A 1 -5.59 34.82 -12.44
CA MET A 1 -5.15 33.94 -11.34
C MET A 1 -5.61 32.54 -11.69
N ASN A 2 -4.74 31.70 -12.23
CA ASN A 2 -5.08 30.29 -12.38
C ASN A 2 -4.93 29.68 -10.98
N ALA A 3 -6.05 29.52 -10.28
CA ALA A 3 -6.12 28.55 -9.20
C ALA A 3 -5.91 27.19 -9.85
N GLY A 4 -4.64 26.81 -10.03
CA GLY A 4 -4.26 25.48 -10.51
C GLY A 4 -4.97 24.50 -9.61
N GLY A 5 -5.92 23.76 -10.18
CA GLY A 5 -6.71 22.79 -9.44
C GLY A 5 -5.73 21.91 -8.69
N ILE A 6 -5.76 22.00 -7.37
CA ILE A 6 -5.03 21.09 -6.50
C ILE A 6 -5.71 19.75 -6.74
N HIS A 7 -5.25 19.00 -7.73
CA HIS A 7 -5.77 17.69 -8.04
C HIS A 7 -5.20 16.75 -6.98
N TYR A 8 -5.99 16.55 -5.92
CA TYR A 8 -5.67 15.55 -4.91
C TYR A 8 -6.28 14.24 -5.39
N GLU A 9 -5.43 13.33 -5.86
CA GLU A 9 -5.84 11.98 -6.20
C GLU A 9 -5.98 11.19 -4.89
N PRO A 10 -7.19 10.69 -4.57
CA PRO A 10 -7.36 9.83 -3.41
C PRO A 10 -6.56 8.55 -3.65
N PHE A 11 -5.46 8.41 -2.91
CA PHE A 11 -4.70 7.17 -2.83
C PHE A 11 -5.45 6.22 -1.91
N GLY A 12 -5.75 5.01 -2.39
CA GLY A 12 -6.70 4.12 -1.73
C GLY A 12 -6.27 2.67 -1.88
N ILE A 13 -6.66 1.84 -0.91
CA ILE A 13 -6.50 0.39 -1.01
C ILE A 13 -7.74 -0.15 -1.72
N TYR A 14 -7.52 -0.91 -2.79
CA TYR A 14 -8.59 -1.51 -3.59
C TYR A 14 -8.63 -3.03 -3.37
N PRO A 15 -9.83 -3.62 -3.32
CA PRO A 15 -9.99 -5.06 -3.15
C PRO A 15 -9.44 -5.81 -4.38
N GLY A 16 -8.63 -6.83 -4.10
CA GLY A 16 -8.23 -7.85 -5.06
C GLY A 16 -9.11 -9.08 -4.89
N LYS A 17 -8.51 -10.16 -4.37
CA LYS A 17 -9.25 -11.37 -3.94
C LYS A 17 -10.08 -11.20 -2.68
N LYS A 18 -9.76 -10.21 -1.85
CA LYS A 18 -10.43 -9.95 -0.57
C LYS A 18 -11.22 -8.65 -0.65
N GLU A 19 -12.35 -8.62 0.05
CA GLU A 19 -13.28 -7.49 -0.01
C GLU A 19 -12.99 -6.44 1.07
N THR A 20 -12.56 -6.86 2.27
CA THR A 20 -12.31 -5.96 3.39
C THR A 20 -10.95 -6.20 4.03
N LEU A 21 -10.32 -5.15 4.57
CA LEU A 21 -9.00 -5.26 5.23
C LEU A 21 -9.04 -6.16 6.48
N ASP A 22 -10.21 -6.31 7.10
CA ASP A 22 -10.45 -7.28 8.17
C ASP A 22 -10.27 -8.73 7.70
N ASP A 23 -10.58 -9.03 6.44
CA ASP A 23 -10.39 -10.37 5.85
C ASP A 23 -8.91 -10.72 5.65
N LEU A 24 -7.96 -9.80 5.84
CA LEU A 24 -6.53 -10.10 5.69
C LEU A 24 -6.13 -11.25 6.61
N GLU A 25 -5.51 -12.27 6.02
CA GLU A 25 -4.99 -13.46 6.69
C GLU A 25 -3.46 -13.43 6.72
N ASP A 26 -2.89 -14.32 7.54
CA ASP A 26 -1.43 -14.44 7.62
C ASP A 26 -0.82 -14.85 6.28
N GLY A 27 0.18 -14.09 5.82
CA GLY A 27 0.91 -14.37 4.59
C GLY A 27 0.24 -13.88 3.30
N ASP A 28 -0.86 -13.12 3.40
CA ASP A 28 -1.49 -12.46 2.27
C ASP A 28 -0.54 -11.51 1.54
N THR A 29 -0.76 -11.35 0.24
CA THR A 29 0.01 -10.44 -0.59
C THR A 29 -0.76 -9.15 -0.87
N ILE A 30 -0.09 -8.00 -0.74
CA ILE A 30 -0.59 -6.70 -1.16
C ILE A 30 0.34 -6.16 -2.23
N ALA A 31 -0.21 -5.88 -3.42
CA ALA A 31 0.55 -5.27 -4.50
C ALA A 31 0.62 -3.75 -4.28
N VAL A 32 1.83 -3.21 -4.33
CA VAL A 32 2.09 -1.77 -4.22
C VAL A 32 2.94 -1.29 -5.40
N PRO A 33 2.82 -0.03 -5.80
CA PRO A 33 3.69 0.56 -6.80
C PRO A 33 5.14 0.63 -6.29
N ASN A 34 6.10 0.28 -7.13
CA ASN A 34 7.54 0.27 -6.82
C ASN A 34 8.24 1.64 -6.99
N ASP A 35 7.47 2.71 -7.18
CA ASP A 35 7.98 4.08 -7.20
C ASP A 35 8.11 4.61 -5.77
N THR A 36 9.27 5.16 -5.39
CA THR A 36 9.60 5.58 -4.00
C THR A 36 8.49 6.37 -3.30
N THR A 37 7.89 7.35 -3.97
CA THR A 37 6.83 8.18 -3.36
C THR A 37 5.49 7.44 -3.24
N ASN A 38 5.14 6.59 -4.20
CA ASN A 38 3.88 5.86 -4.17
C ASN A 38 3.97 4.64 -3.24
N GLU A 39 5.13 3.98 -3.19
CA GLU A 39 5.44 2.94 -2.21
C GLU A 39 5.29 3.48 -0.78
N ALA A 40 5.94 4.60 -0.47
CA ALA A 40 5.84 5.20 0.85
C ALA A 40 4.39 5.57 1.21
N ARG A 41 3.62 6.11 0.26
CA ARG A 41 2.20 6.40 0.47
C ARG A 41 1.37 5.13 0.71
N ALA A 42 1.68 4.03 0.01
CA ALA A 42 1.01 2.76 0.21
C ALA A 42 1.30 2.19 1.60
N LEU A 43 2.56 2.21 2.03
CA LEU A 43 2.97 1.75 3.35
C LEU A 43 2.35 2.59 4.47
N LEU A 44 2.32 3.92 4.31
CA LEU A 44 1.65 4.81 5.25
C LEU A 44 0.15 4.54 5.32
N LEU A 45 -0.50 4.25 4.19
CA LEU A 45 -1.92 3.93 4.15
C LEU A 45 -2.22 2.58 4.82
N LEU A 46 -1.36 1.57 4.62
CA LEU A 46 -1.44 0.29 5.33
C LEU A 46 -1.25 0.47 6.84
N GLN A 47 -0.36 1.37 7.25
CA GLN A 47 -0.20 1.72 8.66
C GLN A 47 -1.43 2.43 9.24
N ASP A 48 -2.00 3.39 8.51
CA ASP A 48 -3.21 4.10 8.94
C ASP A 48 -4.41 3.15 9.14
N ASN A 49 -4.46 2.08 8.33
CA ASN A 49 -5.46 1.01 8.45
C ASN A 49 -5.07 -0.10 9.47
N GLY A 50 -3.95 0.04 10.18
CA GLY A 50 -3.53 -0.91 11.22
C GLY A 50 -3.06 -2.28 10.70
N VAL A 51 -2.67 -2.36 9.42
CA VAL A 51 -2.18 -3.61 8.79
C VAL A 51 -0.72 -3.88 9.16
N ILE A 52 0.10 -2.82 9.16
CA ILE A 52 1.53 -2.84 9.51
C ILE A 52 1.86 -1.64 10.39
N THR A 53 3.00 -1.67 11.07
CA THR A 53 3.57 -0.50 11.75
C THR A 53 4.90 -0.14 11.06
N LEU A 54 5.10 1.12 10.71
CA LEU A 54 6.38 1.62 10.22
C LEU A 54 7.18 2.23 11.37
N LYS A 55 8.51 2.24 11.23
CA LYS A 55 9.42 2.91 12.17
C LYS A 55 9.14 4.40 12.23
N ASP A 56 9.33 4.96 13.42
CA ASP A 56 9.23 6.39 13.64
C ASP A 56 10.22 7.15 12.73
N GLY A 57 9.73 8.14 12.00
CA GLY A 57 10.53 8.94 11.06
C GLY A 57 10.66 8.41 9.63
N ALA A 58 10.03 7.28 9.26
CA ALA A 58 10.07 6.76 7.88
C ALA A 58 9.49 7.77 6.86
N GLY A 59 8.40 8.46 7.23
CA GLY A 59 7.88 9.59 6.47
C GLY A 59 7.52 9.26 5.01
N LEU A 60 7.76 10.21 4.11
CA LEU A 60 7.42 10.10 2.68
C LEU A 60 8.44 9.28 1.86
N GLU A 61 9.45 8.74 2.52
CA GLU A 61 10.50 7.89 1.92
C GLU A 61 10.48 6.48 2.53
N ALA A 62 9.38 6.13 3.23
CA ALA A 62 9.21 4.82 3.85
C ALA A 62 9.32 3.71 2.81
N THR A 63 10.07 2.66 3.16
CA THR A 63 10.24 1.46 2.34
C THR A 63 9.79 0.22 3.11
N VAL A 64 9.71 -0.92 2.41
CA VAL A 64 9.44 -2.22 3.06
C VAL A 64 10.43 -2.58 4.18
N LYS A 65 11.62 -1.97 4.21
CA LYS A 65 12.63 -2.15 5.26
C LYS A 65 12.34 -1.35 6.54
N ASP A 66 11.44 -0.38 6.44
CA ASP A 66 11.01 0.48 7.53
C ASP A 66 9.81 -0.11 8.28
N ILE A 67 9.32 -1.27 7.88
CA ILE A 67 8.29 -2.01 8.61
C ILE A 67 8.87 -2.50 9.94
N GLU A 68 8.31 -2.01 11.04
CA GLU A 68 8.66 -2.40 12.41
C GLU A 68 7.82 -3.59 12.87
N GLU A 69 6.50 -3.55 12.62
CA GLU A 69 5.58 -4.61 12.99
C GLU A 69 4.75 -5.08 11.79
N ASN A 70 4.63 -6.39 11.63
CA ASN A 70 3.81 -7.03 10.61
C ASN A 70 3.12 -8.27 11.22
N PRO A 71 2.04 -8.08 11.99
CA PRO A 71 1.41 -9.15 12.77
C PRO A 71 0.79 -10.24 11.90
N LYS A 72 0.40 -9.91 10.65
CA LYS A 72 -0.18 -10.83 9.67
C LYS A 72 0.84 -11.32 8.63
N ASN A 73 2.15 -11.12 8.83
CA ASN A 73 3.21 -11.48 7.88
C ASN A 73 2.87 -11.14 6.41
N ILE A 74 2.22 -9.98 6.19
CA ILE A 74 1.80 -9.52 4.88
C ILE A 74 3.01 -9.39 3.97
N LYS A 75 2.88 -9.93 2.76
CA LYS A 75 3.87 -9.82 1.70
C LYS A 75 3.57 -8.59 0.88
N ILE A 76 4.52 -7.66 0.86
CA ILE A 76 4.44 -6.50 -0.03
C ILE A 76 5.06 -6.88 -1.37
N GLU A 77 4.28 -6.83 -2.43
CA GLU A 77 4.73 -7.10 -3.78
C GLU A 77 4.86 -5.78 -4.55
N GLU A 78 6.11 -5.37 -4.76
CA GLU A 78 6.46 -4.13 -5.46
C GLU A 78 6.37 -4.35 -6.98
N LEU A 79 5.46 -3.65 -7.64
CA LEU A 79 5.22 -3.74 -9.08
C LEU A 79 5.20 -2.36 -9.72
N GLU A 80 5.45 -2.26 -11.03
CA GLU A 80 5.18 -0.98 -11.72
C GLU A 80 3.69 -0.62 -11.58
N ALA A 81 3.38 0.66 -11.33
CA ALA A 81 1.99 1.11 -11.11
C ALA A 81 1.01 0.66 -12.22
N ALA A 82 1.49 0.55 -13.47
CA ALA A 82 0.71 0.06 -14.60
C ALA A 82 0.38 -1.45 -14.55
N GLN A 83 1.12 -2.22 -13.75
CA GLN A 83 0.94 -3.66 -13.54
C GLN A 83 0.14 -4.00 -12.30
N VAL A 84 0.12 -3.13 -11.28
CA VAL A 84 -0.63 -3.33 -10.03
C VAL A 84 -2.11 -3.68 -10.30
N SER A 85 -2.76 -3.00 -11.25
CA SER A 85 -4.15 -3.29 -11.61
C SER A 85 -4.38 -4.66 -12.27
N ARG A 86 -3.34 -5.29 -12.81
CA ARG A 86 -3.44 -6.59 -13.49
C ARG A 86 -3.37 -7.77 -12.53
N VAL A 87 -2.69 -7.59 -11.40
CA VAL A 87 -2.49 -8.64 -10.40
C VAL A 87 -3.61 -8.71 -9.37
N LYS A 88 -4.66 -7.90 -9.50
CA LYS A 88 -5.79 -7.87 -8.55
C LYS A 88 -6.42 -9.24 -8.29
N ASP A 89 -6.39 -10.14 -9.28
CA ASP A 89 -6.93 -11.50 -9.20
C ASP A 89 -5.91 -12.49 -8.59
N GLU A 90 -4.69 -12.04 -8.33
CA GLU A 90 -3.59 -12.84 -7.78
C GLU A 90 -3.33 -12.47 -6.30
N VAL A 91 -3.45 -11.19 -5.96
CA VAL A 91 -3.18 -10.63 -4.62
C VAL A 91 -4.45 -10.38 -3.81
N ALA A 92 -4.31 -10.18 -2.49
CA ALA A 92 -5.43 -9.87 -1.60
C ALA A 92 -5.95 -8.46 -1.84
N PHE A 93 -5.04 -7.48 -1.93
CA PHE A 93 -5.34 -6.07 -2.17
C PHE A 93 -4.32 -5.45 -3.11
N VAL A 94 -4.73 -4.39 -3.79
CA VAL A 94 -3.87 -3.55 -4.63
C VAL A 94 -3.95 -2.12 -4.14
N VAL A 95 -2.82 -1.40 -4.15
CA VAL A 95 -2.75 0.01 -3.75
C VAL A 95 -2.38 0.89 -4.93
#